data_AF-A0A839TQQ9-F1
#
_entry.id   AF-A0A839TQQ9-F1
#
_cell.length_a   1.000
_cell.length_b   1.000
_cell.length_c   1.000
_cell.angle_alpha   90.00
_cell.angle_beta   90.00
_cell.angle_gamma   90.00
#
_symmetry.space_group_name_H-M   'P 1'
#
loop_
_entity.id
_entity.type
_entity.pdbx_description
1 polymer ?
#
loop_
_entity_poly.entity_id
_entity_poly.type
_entity_poly.pdbx_seq_one_letter_code
_entity_poly.pdbx_strand_id
1 'polypeptide(L)'
;MKLDNRKLDLAKANPSYYSAPQVPQKCYFDEIPYLSIDGEGDPNGPRFAEATEALYTVAYGVKGMSKQEDQDFTVPKLEGLWWVRSGSGQDAMNVSREEWMWKLLIRMPDYVSAERFEEARMLAVNKKKHLTPIRLVSWNVYLKAIACRCCMSVHSAPSRKPFGRFSSISKPSA
;
A
#
# COMPACT_ATOMS: atom_id res chain seq x y z
N MET A 1 4.24 37.06 9.73
CA MET A 1 3.74 35.73 10.13
C MET A 1 4.46 34.69 9.29
N LYS A 2 5.24 33.78 9.91
CA LYS A 2 5.76 32.61 9.20
C LYS A 2 4.59 31.63 9.11
N LEU A 3 4.11 31.35 7.90
CA LEU A 3 3.24 30.20 7.65
C LEU A 3 4.02 28.97 8.14
N ASP A 4 3.61 28.38 9.24
CA ASP A 4 4.16 27.09 9.66
C ASP A 4 3.61 26.06 8.68
N ASN A 5 4.37 25.84 7.60
CA ASN A 5 4.01 24.92 6.54
C ASN A 5 4.04 23.48 7.10
N ARG A 6 2.98 23.10 7.83
CA ARG A 6 2.86 21.82 8.54
C ARG A 6 2.55 20.73 7.53
N LYS A 7 3.59 20.30 6.83
CA LYS A 7 3.55 19.08 6.02
C LYS A 7 3.17 17.89 6.91
N LEU A 8 2.04 17.26 6.64
CA LEU A 8 1.58 16.08 7.36
C LEU A 8 2.51 14.90 7.07
N ASP A 9 2.96 14.22 8.12
CA ASP A 9 3.68 12.95 8.03
C ASP A 9 2.89 11.89 8.78
N LEU A 10 2.17 11.03 8.04
CA LEU A 10 1.32 9.99 8.62
C LEU A 10 2.11 9.01 9.50
N ALA A 11 3.40 8.77 9.19
CA ALA A 11 4.25 7.90 10.00
C ALA A 11 4.49 8.48 11.40
N LYS A 12 4.58 9.82 11.49
CA LYS A 12 4.72 10.54 12.76
C LYS A 12 3.38 10.77 13.46
N ALA A 13 2.32 11.02 12.70
CA ALA A 13 0.99 11.28 13.23
C ALA A 13 0.30 10.01 13.76
N ASN A 14 0.59 8.84 13.18
CA ASN A 14 -0.01 7.56 13.59
C ASN A 14 1.06 6.50 13.90
N PRO A 15 1.91 6.71 14.92
CA PRO A 15 3.03 5.81 15.22
C PRO A 15 2.57 4.37 15.51
N SER A 16 1.39 4.17 16.11
CA SER A 16 0.79 2.86 16.37
C SER A 16 0.45 2.07 15.10
N TYR A 17 0.22 2.75 13.98
CA TYR A 17 -0.02 2.13 12.68
C TYR A 17 1.30 1.70 12.01
N TYR A 18 2.35 2.51 12.15
CA TYR A 18 3.62 2.32 11.44
C TYR A 18 4.71 1.62 12.28
N SER A 19 4.46 1.38 13.56
CA SER A 19 5.38 0.69 14.46
C SER A 19 4.69 -0.48 15.13
N ALA A 20 5.32 -1.66 15.08
CA ALA A 20 4.82 -2.84 15.75
C ALA A 20 5.40 -2.92 17.18
N PRO A 21 4.58 -3.25 18.19
CA PRO A 21 5.09 -3.58 19.52
C PRO A 21 5.89 -4.89 19.48
N GLN A 22 6.81 -5.04 20.44
CA GLN A 22 7.60 -6.27 20.61
C GLN A 22 6.70 -7.46 20.97
N VAL A 23 5.62 -7.20 21.71
CA VAL A 23 4.64 -8.23 22.08
C VAL A 23 3.49 -8.19 21.06
N PRO A 24 3.21 -9.32 20.38
CA PRO A 24 2.08 -9.41 19.44
C PRO A 24 0.75 -9.09 20.13
N GLN A 25 0.02 -8.10 19.61
CA GLN A 25 -1.30 -7.69 20.14
C GLN A 25 -2.29 -7.40 19.01
N LYS A 26 -3.59 -7.50 19.28
CA LYS A 26 -4.61 -7.06 18.33
C LYS A 26 -4.69 -5.54 18.34
N CYS A 27 -4.59 -4.92 17.16
CA CYS A 27 -4.78 -3.50 16.97
C CYS A 27 -5.99 -3.28 16.07
N TYR A 28 -6.81 -2.30 16.44
CA TYR A 28 -7.96 -1.86 15.67
C TYR A 28 -7.68 -0.46 15.16
N PHE A 29 -7.97 -0.23 13.88
CA PHE A 29 -7.90 1.07 13.26
C PHE A 29 -9.28 1.41 12.69
N ASP A 30 -9.57 2.70 12.64
CA ASP A 30 -10.74 3.22 11.95
C ASP A 30 -10.63 2.97 10.44
N GLU A 31 -11.64 3.41 9.70
CA GLU A 31 -11.61 3.42 8.24
C GLU A 31 -10.46 4.27 7.73
N ILE A 32 -9.59 3.67 6.92
CA ILE A 32 -8.43 4.35 6.35
C ILE A 32 -8.55 4.37 4.83
N PRO A 33 -8.39 5.54 4.18
CA PRO A 33 -8.35 5.62 2.73
C PRO A 33 -7.00 5.21 2.14
N TYR A 34 -7.05 4.50 1.01
CA TYR A 34 -5.90 4.05 0.25
C TYR A 34 -6.11 4.27 -1.24
N LEU A 35 -5.02 4.58 -1.92
CA LEU A 35 -4.86 4.22 -3.32
C LEU A 35 -4.44 2.77 -3.40
N SER A 36 -5.00 2.01 -4.34
CA SER A 36 -4.63 0.63 -4.54
C SER A 36 -4.53 0.21 -6.00
N ILE A 37 -3.75 -0.82 -6.26
CA ILE A 37 -3.73 -1.51 -7.55
C ILE A 37 -3.54 -3.01 -7.34
N ASP A 38 -4.34 -3.79 -8.06
CA ASP A 38 -4.31 -5.24 -8.00
C ASP A 38 -3.44 -5.80 -9.12
N GLY A 39 -2.84 -6.96 -8.87
CA GLY A 39 -2.07 -7.67 -9.86
C GLY A 39 -1.69 -9.07 -9.41
N GLU A 40 -0.86 -9.68 -10.22
CA GLU A 40 -0.36 -11.04 -10.04
C GLU A 40 1.04 -11.18 -10.63
N GLY A 41 1.77 -12.18 -10.17
CA GLY A 41 3.12 -12.52 -10.61
C GLY A 41 4.23 -12.05 -9.68
N ASP A 42 5.47 -12.32 -10.11
CA ASP A 42 6.66 -12.07 -9.28
C ASP A 42 6.79 -10.58 -8.89
N PRO A 43 6.95 -10.25 -7.59
CA PRO A 43 7.31 -8.90 -7.13
C PRO A 43 8.53 -8.27 -7.81
N ASN A 44 9.40 -9.07 -8.42
CA ASN A 44 10.59 -8.60 -9.14
C ASN A 44 10.35 -8.47 -10.65
N GLY A 45 9.14 -8.79 -11.13
CA GLY A 45 8.77 -8.75 -12.52
C GLY A 45 8.34 -7.34 -13.01
N PRO A 46 8.28 -7.15 -14.33
CA PRO A 46 7.91 -5.85 -14.93
C PRO A 46 6.50 -5.42 -14.53
N ARG A 47 5.55 -6.36 -14.42
CA ARG A 47 4.16 -6.06 -14.03
C ARG A 47 4.06 -5.40 -12.66
N PHE A 48 4.84 -5.89 -11.69
CA PHE A 48 4.90 -5.31 -10.35
C PHE A 48 5.54 -3.92 -10.38
N ALA A 49 6.62 -3.74 -11.15
CA ALA A 49 7.29 -2.47 -11.30
C ALA A 49 6.38 -1.40 -11.93
N GLU A 50 5.68 -1.73 -13.01
CA GLU A 50 4.73 -0.83 -13.68
C GLU A 50 3.53 -0.49 -12.78
N ALA A 51 2.99 -1.46 -12.05
CA ALA A 51 1.90 -1.21 -11.10
C ALA A 51 2.34 -0.29 -9.95
N THR A 52 3.55 -0.50 -9.44
CA THR A 52 4.15 0.36 -8.41
C THR A 52 4.35 1.77 -8.96
N GLU A 53 4.89 1.92 -10.18
CA GLU A 53 5.07 3.23 -10.82
C GLU A 53 3.73 3.94 -11.02
N ALA A 54 2.70 3.23 -11.49
CA ALA A 54 1.36 3.76 -11.69
C ALA A 54 0.77 4.27 -10.37
N LEU A 55 0.85 3.45 -9.32
CA LEU A 55 0.33 3.80 -8.00
C LEU A 55 1.02 5.05 -7.43
N TYR A 56 2.35 5.12 -7.50
CA TYR A 56 3.08 6.31 -7.07
C TYR A 56 2.79 7.54 -7.93
N THR A 57 2.63 7.36 -9.24
CA THR A 57 2.28 8.47 -10.15
C THR A 57 0.98 9.14 -9.70
N VAL A 58 -0.05 8.36 -9.35
CA VAL A 58 -1.31 8.89 -8.84
C VAL A 58 -1.13 9.50 -7.44
N ALA A 59 -0.42 8.82 -6.53
CA ALA A 59 -0.16 9.32 -5.18
C ALA A 59 0.53 10.69 -5.15
N TYR A 60 1.55 10.88 -6.00
CA TYR A 60 2.22 12.17 -6.14
C TYR A 60 1.36 13.21 -6.85
N GLY A 61 0.45 12.80 -7.73
CA GLY A 61 -0.59 13.67 -8.30
C GLY A 61 -1.49 14.26 -7.22
N VAL A 62 -2.06 13.40 -6.37
CA VAL A 62 -2.87 13.79 -5.21
C VAL A 62 -2.09 14.73 -4.29
N LYS A 63 -0.86 14.36 -3.91
CA LYS A 63 0.03 15.22 -3.12
C LYS A 63 0.24 16.60 -3.75
N GLY A 64 0.46 16.65 -5.06
CA GLY A 64 0.66 17.90 -5.78
C GLY A 64 -0.53 18.84 -5.67
N MET A 65 -1.74 18.29 -5.79
CA MET A 65 -2.99 19.03 -5.66
C MET A 65 -3.22 19.48 -4.20
N SER A 66 -3.07 18.58 -3.23
CA SER A 66 -3.23 18.94 -1.81
C SER A 66 -2.23 20.02 -1.37
N LYS A 67 -1.00 20.00 -1.92
CA LYS A 67 -0.01 21.05 -1.66
C LYS A 67 -0.43 22.42 -2.20
N GLN A 68 -1.19 22.48 -3.30
CA GLN A 68 -1.73 23.75 -3.83
C GLN A 68 -2.85 24.33 -2.95
N GLU A 69 -3.48 23.48 -2.14
CA GLU A 69 -4.52 23.83 -1.16
C GLU A 69 -3.93 23.99 0.27
N ASP A 70 -2.60 24.17 0.40
CA ASP A 70 -1.88 24.26 1.68
C ASP A 70 -2.03 23.03 2.61
N GLN A 71 -2.42 21.88 2.07
CA GLN A 71 -2.55 20.59 2.77
C GLN A 71 -1.45 19.60 2.33
N ASP A 72 -0.18 20.01 2.38
CA ASP A 72 0.93 19.15 1.96
C ASP A 72 1.10 17.92 2.87
N PHE A 73 1.47 16.77 2.31
CA PHE A 73 1.76 15.55 3.08
C PHE A 73 2.96 14.77 2.53
N THR A 74 3.62 13.97 3.36
CA THR A 74 4.62 12.98 2.93
C THR A 74 3.89 11.74 2.40
N VAL A 75 4.14 11.34 1.14
CA VAL A 75 3.62 10.09 0.60
C VAL A 75 4.11 8.92 1.47
N PRO A 76 3.21 8.11 2.07
CA PRO A 76 3.62 6.99 2.91
C PRO A 76 4.34 5.89 2.15
N LYS A 77 4.96 4.97 2.90
CA LYS A 77 5.59 3.78 2.33
C LYS A 77 4.55 2.89 1.65
N LEU A 78 4.98 2.21 0.59
CA LEU A 78 4.20 1.16 -0.07
C LEU A 78 3.86 0.04 0.92
N GLU A 79 2.61 -0.37 0.90
CA GLU A 79 2.13 -1.57 1.58
C GLU A 79 1.66 -2.59 0.53
N GLY A 80 1.68 -3.88 0.87
CA GLY A 80 1.26 -4.95 -0.03
C GLY A 80 0.53 -6.06 0.72
N LEU A 81 -0.59 -6.50 0.16
CA LEU A 81 -1.29 -7.71 0.54
C LEU A 81 -0.94 -8.80 -0.46
N TRP A 82 -0.70 -10.03 0.02
CA TRP A 82 -0.19 -11.14 -0.78
C TRP A 82 -1.00 -12.40 -0.49
N TRP A 83 -1.37 -13.12 -1.53
CA TRP A 83 -2.02 -14.41 -1.43
C TRP A 83 -1.74 -15.27 -2.66
N VAL A 84 -2.09 -16.54 -2.60
CA VAL A 84 -2.08 -17.44 -3.77
C VAL A 84 -3.53 -17.78 -4.13
N ARG A 85 -3.81 -18.03 -5.40
CA ARG A 85 -5.18 -18.38 -5.84
C ARG A 85 -5.60 -19.70 -5.17
N SER A 86 -6.80 -19.73 -4.58
CA SER A 86 -7.35 -20.96 -3.99
C SER A 86 -7.46 -22.05 -5.06
N GLY A 87 -6.81 -23.18 -4.83
CA GLY A 87 -6.83 -24.34 -5.74
C GLY A 87 -5.46 -24.95 -6.05
N SER A 88 -4.34 -24.32 -5.67
CA SER A 88 -3.01 -24.88 -5.92
C SER A 88 -2.72 -26.15 -5.11
N GLY A 89 -3.46 -26.42 -4.02
CA GLY A 89 -3.24 -27.57 -3.13
C GLY A 89 -1.86 -27.59 -2.46
N GLN A 90 -1.07 -26.53 -2.66
CA GLN A 90 0.32 -26.40 -2.28
C GLN A 90 0.46 -25.33 -1.19
N ASP A 91 1.45 -25.54 -0.31
CA ASP A 91 1.90 -24.50 0.62
C ASP A 91 2.30 -23.25 -0.18
N ALA A 92 1.88 -22.06 0.27
CA ALA A 92 2.21 -20.78 -0.36
C ALA A 92 3.72 -20.58 -0.56
N MET A 93 4.55 -21.26 0.25
CA MET A 93 6.02 -21.24 0.12
C MET A 93 6.55 -22.05 -1.07
N ASN A 94 5.74 -22.93 -1.66
CA ASN A 94 6.11 -23.82 -2.77
C ASN A 94 5.40 -23.48 -4.08
N VAL A 95 4.52 -22.48 -4.07
CA VAL A 95 3.82 -21.99 -5.25
C VAL A 95 4.75 -21.06 -6.04
N SER A 96 4.74 -21.19 -7.36
CA SER A 96 5.51 -20.33 -8.26
C SER A 96 5.18 -18.85 -7.99
N ARG A 97 6.18 -17.96 -8.02
CA ARG A 97 5.94 -16.53 -7.77
C ARG A 97 5.02 -15.91 -8.82
N GLU A 98 4.98 -16.51 -10.00
CA GLU A 98 4.12 -16.18 -11.12
C GLU A 98 2.62 -16.34 -10.77
N GLU A 99 2.30 -17.21 -9.81
CA GLU A 99 0.92 -17.46 -9.34
C GLU A 99 0.55 -16.62 -8.11
N TRP A 100 1.47 -15.77 -7.62
CA TRP A 100 1.18 -14.90 -6.50
C TRP A 100 0.22 -13.81 -6.94
N MET A 101 -0.78 -13.57 -6.13
CA MET A 101 -1.69 -12.44 -6.25
C MET A 101 -1.27 -11.37 -5.25
N TRP A 102 -1.37 -10.13 -5.65
CA TRP A 102 -1.05 -9.00 -4.79
C TRP A 102 -1.98 -7.82 -5.00
N LYS A 103 -2.13 -7.05 -3.92
CA LYS A 103 -2.76 -5.73 -3.92
C LYS A 103 -1.79 -4.76 -3.27
N LEU A 104 -1.32 -3.79 -4.03
CA LEU A 104 -0.45 -2.72 -3.56
C LEU A 104 -1.28 -1.56 -3.05
N LEU A 105 -0.82 -0.93 -1.98
CA LEU A 105 -1.55 0.09 -1.23
C LEU A 105 -0.61 1.27 -0.90
N ILE A 106 -1.12 2.49 -1.06
CA ILE A 106 -0.53 3.70 -0.46
C ILE A 106 -1.63 4.40 0.33
N ARG A 107 -1.44 4.55 1.64
CA ARG A 107 -2.38 5.25 2.53
C ARG A 107 -2.47 6.72 2.14
N MET A 108 -3.68 7.28 2.15
CA MET A 108 -3.93 8.71 1.95
C MET A 108 -4.31 9.38 3.28
N PRO A 109 -4.08 10.69 3.43
CA PRO A 109 -4.67 11.47 4.51
C PRO A 109 -6.21 11.46 4.46
N ASP A 110 -6.84 11.57 5.63
CA ASP A 110 -8.31 11.46 5.75
C ASP A 110 -9.06 12.61 5.05
N TYR A 111 -8.40 13.74 4.80
CA TYR A 111 -8.96 14.87 4.06
C TYR A 111 -8.96 14.66 2.53
N VAL A 112 -8.26 13.64 2.01
CA VAL A 112 -8.29 13.32 0.59
C VAL A 112 -9.59 12.60 0.26
N SER A 113 -10.29 13.06 -0.76
CA SER A 113 -11.55 12.45 -1.21
C SER A 113 -11.37 11.58 -2.46
N ALA A 114 -12.38 10.76 -2.77
CA ALA A 114 -12.41 9.95 -3.98
C ALA A 114 -12.40 10.81 -5.25
N GLU A 115 -13.05 11.99 -5.23
CA GLU A 115 -13.06 12.94 -6.34
C GLU A 115 -11.66 13.49 -6.61
N ARG A 116 -10.92 13.83 -5.55
CA ARG A 116 -9.53 14.29 -5.67
C ARG A 116 -8.60 13.20 -6.20
N PHE A 117 -8.80 11.96 -5.76
CA PHE A 117 -8.12 10.82 -6.36
C PHE A 117 -8.40 10.72 -7.88
N GLU A 118 -9.68 10.79 -8.27
CA GLU A 118 -10.07 10.57 -9.66
C GLU A 118 -9.54 11.66 -10.58
N GLU A 119 -9.56 12.92 -10.13
CA GLU A 119 -8.94 14.04 -10.83
C GLU A 119 -7.42 13.82 -11.03
N ALA A 120 -6.71 13.46 -9.96
CA ALA A 120 -5.27 13.15 -10.04
C ALA A 120 -4.98 12.00 -11.00
N ARG A 121 -5.82 10.95 -10.99
CA ARG A 121 -5.70 9.79 -11.88
C ARG A 121 -5.90 10.19 -13.34
N MET A 122 -6.94 10.96 -13.65
CA MET A 122 -7.20 11.43 -15.02
C MET A 122 -6.06 12.31 -15.56
N LEU A 123 -5.54 13.24 -14.75
CA LEU A 123 -4.38 14.05 -15.11
C LEU A 123 -3.14 13.18 -15.38
N ALA A 124 -2.91 12.18 -14.53
CA ALA A 124 -1.82 11.23 -14.69
C ALA A 124 -1.93 10.41 -15.98
N VAL A 125 -3.14 9.91 -16.31
CA VAL A 125 -3.41 9.20 -17.58
C VAL A 125 -3.09 10.07 -18.78
N ASN A 126 -3.49 11.35 -18.76
CA ASN A 126 -3.25 12.27 -19.87
C ASN A 126 -1.77 12.60 -20.04
N LYS A 127 -1.02 12.70 -18.93
CA LYS A 127 0.41 13.02 -18.93
C LYS A 127 1.29 11.82 -19.27
N LYS A 128 0.97 10.62 -18.78
CA LYS A 128 1.74 9.38 -18.97
C LYS A 128 0.92 8.34 -19.74
N LYS A 129 0.61 8.64 -21.00
CA LYS A 129 -0.24 7.78 -21.86
C LYS A 129 0.30 6.34 -22.04
N HIS A 130 1.61 6.14 -21.93
CA HIS A 130 2.25 4.83 -22.05
C HIS A 130 2.12 3.98 -20.79
N LEU A 131 1.95 4.59 -19.60
CA LEU A 131 1.81 3.87 -18.34
C LEU A 131 0.35 3.47 -18.12
N THR A 132 -0.09 2.50 -18.92
CA THR A 132 -1.48 2.03 -18.94
C THR A 132 -2.02 1.59 -17.57
N PRO A 133 -1.24 1.03 -16.62
CA PRO A 133 -1.77 0.60 -15.33
C PRO A 133 -2.29 1.75 -14.43
N ILE A 134 -2.00 3.02 -14.73
CA ILE A 134 -2.61 4.17 -14.03
C ILE A 134 -4.14 4.05 -14.01
N ARG A 135 -4.73 3.54 -15.09
CA ARG A 135 -6.18 3.37 -15.22
C ARG A 135 -6.76 2.37 -14.22
N LEU A 136 -5.94 1.44 -13.73
CA LEU A 136 -6.30 0.38 -12.79
C LEU A 136 -6.15 0.81 -11.32
N VAL A 137 -5.50 1.95 -11.06
CA VAL A 137 -5.41 2.50 -9.71
C VAL A 137 -6.82 2.88 -9.25
N SER A 138 -7.17 2.45 -8.05
CA SER A 138 -8.49 2.58 -7.46
C SER A 138 -8.42 3.25 -6.09
N TRP A 139 -9.49 3.96 -5.71
CA TRP A 139 -9.72 4.43 -4.35
C TRP A 139 -10.43 3.37 -3.53
N ASN A 140 -9.90 3.06 -2.34
CA ASN A 140 -10.51 2.12 -1.42
C ASN A 140 -10.45 2.65 0.02
N VAL A 141 -11.48 2.33 0.79
CA VAL A 141 -11.51 2.59 2.24
C VAL A 141 -11.56 1.23 2.93
N TYR A 142 -10.59 0.96 3.81
CA TYR A 142 -10.51 -0.31 4.52
C TYR A 142 -10.59 -0.08 6.04
N LEU A 143 -11.37 -0.92 6.71
CA LEU A 143 -11.22 -1.17 8.14
C LEU A 143 -10.00 -2.06 8.34
N LYS A 144 -8.94 -1.55 8.97
CA LYS A 144 -7.76 -2.37 9.23
C LYS A 144 -7.84 -2.97 10.63
N ALA A 145 -8.18 -4.25 10.72
CA ALA A 145 -7.92 -5.05 11.91
C ALA A 145 -6.56 -5.75 11.73
N ILE A 146 -5.50 -5.22 12.36
CA ILE A 146 -4.22 -5.94 12.38
C ILE A 146 -4.27 -6.86 13.60
N ALA A 147 -4.51 -8.15 13.36
CA ALA A 147 -4.08 -9.16 14.32
C ALA A 147 -2.55 -9.21 14.26
N CYS A 148 -1.82 -8.48 15.12
CA CYS A 148 -0.38 -8.66 15.16
C CYS A 148 -0.12 -10.07 15.70
N ARG A 149 0.13 -10.98 14.76
CA ARG A 149 1.17 -11.99 14.88
C ARG A 149 1.98 -11.97 13.58
N CYS A 150 2.54 -10.80 13.28
CA CYS A 150 3.58 -10.64 12.27
C CYS A 150 4.64 -9.68 12.81
N CYS A 151 5.84 -10.21 12.98
CA CYS A 151 7.06 -9.44 13.18
C CYS A 151 7.22 -8.50 11.98
N MET A 152 6.95 -7.19 12.16
CA MET A 152 7.42 -6.22 11.18
C MET A 152 8.95 -6.20 11.24
N SER A 153 9.57 -7.00 10.38
CA SER A 153 11.01 -6.93 10.16
C SER A 153 11.26 -5.74 9.26
N VAL A 154 11.64 -4.60 9.84
CA VAL A 154 12.24 -3.52 9.06
C VAL A 154 13.57 -4.05 8.52
N HIS A 155 13.57 -4.56 7.28
CA HIS A 155 14.76 -5.12 6.65
C HIS A 155 15.62 -3.97 6.07
N SER A 156 16.58 -3.48 6.85
CA SER A 156 17.72 -2.75 6.31
C SER A 156 18.70 -3.79 5.74
N ALA A 157 18.61 -4.05 4.43
CA ALA A 157 19.56 -4.91 3.73
C ALA A 157 20.98 -4.29 3.74
N PRO A 158 22.08 -5.09 3.63
CA PRO A 158 22.16 -6.29 2.78
C PRO A 158 22.71 -7.55 3.48
N SER A 159 22.08 -8.70 3.24
CA SER A 159 22.71 -9.99 2.89
C SER A 159 21.90 -11.23 3.31
N ARG A 160 21.89 -12.18 2.37
CA ARG A 160 21.42 -13.57 2.38
C ARG A 160 21.34 -14.25 3.76
N LYS A 161 20.12 -14.48 4.29
CA LYS A 161 19.77 -15.60 5.18
C LYS A 161 18.32 -16.06 4.93
N PRO A 162 17.99 -17.36 5.11
CA PRO A 162 16.78 -17.96 4.58
C PRO A 162 15.53 -17.60 5.40
N PHE A 163 14.40 -17.56 4.68
CA PHE A 163 13.04 -17.25 5.16
C PHE A 163 12.64 -18.13 6.35
N GLY A 164 12.39 -17.50 7.50
CA GLY A 164 11.82 -18.16 8.69
C GLY A 164 10.29 -18.11 8.67
N ARG A 165 9.68 -19.28 8.48
CA ARG A 165 8.33 -19.74 8.86
C ARG A 165 7.28 -18.63 9.16
N PHE A 166 6.42 -18.32 8.18
CA PHE A 166 5.16 -17.60 8.39
C PHE A 166 3.99 -18.58 8.38
N SER A 167 3.25 -18.66 9.49
CA SER A 167 1.93 -19.27 9.53
C SER A 167 0.94 -18.33 10.24
N SER A 168 -0.09 -17.90 9.52
CA SER A 168 -1.47 -18.23 9.87
C SER A 168 -2.44 -17.56 8.88
N ILE A 169 -3.17 -18.43 8.20
CA ILE A 169 -4.42 -18.16 7.51
C ILE A 169 -5.46 -17.92 8.60
N SER A 170 -6.16 -16.79 8.56
CA SER A 170 -7.51 -16.70 9.13
C SER A 170 -8.49 -16.51 7.98
N LYS A 171 -9.23 -17.57 7.64
CA LYS A 171 -10.42 -17.49 6.79
C LYS A 171 -11.40 -16.50 7.42
N PRO A 172 -12.06 -15.62 6.67
CA PRO A 172 -13.31 -15.04 7.12
C PRO A 172 -14.39 -16.13 7.10
N SER A 173 -15.04 -16.33 8.24
CA SER A 173 -16.25 -17.13 8.36
C SER A 173 -17.46 -16.31 7.92
N ALA A 174 -18.08 -16.71 6.81
CA ALA A 174 -19.52 -16.72 6.57
C ALA A 174 -19.81 -17.71 5.44
#